data_AF-A0A0D8LA58-F1
#
_entry.id   AF-A0A0D8LA58-F1
#
_cell.length_a   1.000
_cell.length_b   1.000
_cell.length_c   1.000
_cell.angle_alpha   90.00
_cell.angle_beta   90.00
_cell.angle_gamma   90.00
#
_symmetry.space_group_name_H-M   'P 1'
#
loop_
_entity.id
_entity.type
_entity.pdbx_description
1 polymer ?
#
loop_
_entity_poly.entity_id
_entity_poly.type
_entity_poly.pdbx_seq_one_letter_code
_entity_poly.pdbx_strand_id
1 'polypeptide(L)'
;MRICDINNNTCEVRLNAFGNIVAASQYGTEGGKATGFKPVSEFTPPEPLTLAQAIEKSETLLGGQSSVTLYHENELSGDNPQPAWVMTITASDYPGTPDMPPCRIDITYFDGAGRLRQQFSLDEPGAAYPCADGVLLQDDNQLKEVMTDTRWRIIQAAESTLSGNAVRRFRPWFSDSYEPVIDTRLPDLIPCEVTGYDAQNKPVFAEDAEGYLRCQRYFPWFNLTYDENDTLSSGFDFLRLFQYQRDISADPGNRDALFMDRGIYGQITEIDKPYSAKRYADNIQRYYFNSGRETWLPDAGITLTPGDNILKPYAMPQVRYGQNENDN
;
A
#
# COMPACT_ATOMS: atom_id res chain seq x y z
N MET A 1 -31.79 -0.89 19.22
CA MET A 1 -32.33 0.42 18.77
C MET A 1 -33.15 0.17 17.51
N ARG A 2 -34.26 0.90 17.33
CA ARG A 2 -35.17 0.71 16.20
C ARG A 2 -35.66 2.05 15.67
N ILE A 3 -35.76 2.17 14.35
CA ILE A 3 -36.31 3.33 13.63
C ILE A 3 -37.33 2.80 12.62
N CYS A 4 -38.46 3.50 12.48
CA CYS A 4 -39.42 3.26 11.40
C CYS A 4 -39.43 4.46 10.45
N ASP A 5 -39.41 4.21 9.14
CA ASP A 5 -39.47 5.24 8.11
C ASP A 5 -40.91 5.66 7.78
N ILE A 6 -41.07 6.61 6.85
CA ILE A 6 -42.38 7.12 6.40
C ILE A 6 -43.24 6.05 5.71
N ASN A 7 -42.63 4.97 5.22
CA ASN A 7 -43.30 3.85 4.55
C ASN A 7 -43.61 2.70 5.51
N ASN A 8 -43.43 2.90 6.83
CA ASN A 8 -43.52 1.87 7.86
C ASN A 8 -42.52 0.71 7.72
N ASN A 9 -41.43 0.89 6.96
CA ASN A 9 -40.32 -0.06 7.00
C ASN A 9 -39.52 0.15 8.28
N THR A 10 -39.02 -0.94 8.85
CA THR A 10 -38.25 -0.96 10.09
C THR A 10 -36.77 -1.15 9.78
N CYS A 11 -35.93 -0.30 10.35
CA CYS A 11 -34.49 -0.52 10.48
C CYS A 11 -34.14 -0.67 11.96
N GLU A 12 -33.36 -1.69 12.31
CA GLU A 12 -32.98 -1.93 13.69
C GLU A 12 -31.58 -2.49 13.82
N VAL A 13 -30.99 -2.21 14.99
CA VAL A 13 -29.65 -2.66 15.35
C VAL A 13 -29.65 -3.22 16.77
N ARG A 14 -28.84 -4.24 16.98
CA ARG A 14 -28.49 -4.76 18.30
C ARG A 14 -27.12 -4.23 18.70
N LEU A 15 -27.02 -3.75 19.92
CA LEU A 15 -25.77 -3.24 20.49
C LEU A 15 -25.21 -4.22 21.52
N ASN A 16 -23.88 -4.27 21.66
CA ASN A 16 -23.24 -4.90 22.82
C ASN A 16 -23.24 -3.96 24.04
N ALA A 17 -22.65 -4.40 25.15
CA ALA A 17 -22.56 -3.61 26.39
C ALA A 17 -21.74 -2.31 26.25
N PHE A 18 -20.88 -2.20 25.24
CA PHE A 18 -20.08 -1.01 24.93
C PHE A 18 -20.75 -0.06 23.95
N GLY A 19 -21.96 -0.39 23.47
CA GLY A 19 -22.68 0.42 22.49
C GLY A 19 -22.26 0.17 21.03
N ASN A 20 -21.42 -0.81 20.76
CA ASN A 20 -21.04 -1.18 19.39
C ASN A 20 -22.17 -1.99 18.74
N ILE A 21 -22.42 -1.77 17.45
CA ILE A 21 -23.40 -2.54 16.67
C ILE A 21 -22.84 -3.94 16.43
N VAL A 22 -23.59 -4.97 16.83
CA VAL A 22 -23.24 -6.38 16.62
C VAL A 22 -24.12 -7.10 15.60
N ALA A 23 -25.31 -6.56 15.35
CA ALA A 23 -26.19 -7.02 14.28
C ALA A 23 -27.07 -5.87 13.80
N ALA A 24 -27.37 -5.84 12.51
CA ALA A 24 -28.30 -4.91 11.88
C ALA A 24 -29.33 -5.66 11.05
N SER A 25 -30.52 -5.08 10.90
CA SER A 25 -31.58 -5.64 10.09
C SER A 25 -32.50 -4.55 9.54
N GLN A 26 -33.12 -4.87 8.40
CA GLN A 26 -34.14 -4.04 7.78
C GLN A 26 -35.24 -4.93 7.18
N TYR A 27 -36.50 -4.57 7.43
CA TYR A 27 -37.65 -5.30 6.90
C TYR A 27 -38.88 -4.40 6.82
N GLY A 28 -39.84 -4.79 5.99
CA GLY A 28 -41.02 -3.99 5.73
C GLY A 28 -41.92 -4.61 4.68
N THR A 29 -42.44 -3.79 3.79
CA THR A 29 -43.37 -4.24 2.74
C THR A 29 -42.94 -3.76 1.37
N GLU A 30 -42.77 -4.68 0.42
CA GLU A 30 -42.49 -4.37 -0.99
C GLU A 30 -43.59 -5.02 -1.86
N GLY A 31 -44.17 -4.26 -2.80
CA GLY A 31 -45.26 -4.75 -3.63
C GLY A 31 -46.48 -5.24 -2.85
N GLY A 32 -46.72 -4.71 -1.64
CA GLY A 32 -47.80 -5.14 -0.75
C GLY A 32 -47.55 -6.46 0.01
N LYS A 33 -46.36 -7.05 -0.12
CA LYS A 33 -45.97 -8.28 0.59
C LYS A 33 -44.90 -7.98 1.64
N ALA A 34 -45.03 -8.60 2.81
CA ALA A 34 -43.99 -8.53 3.83
C ALA A 34 -42.70 -9.17 3.30
N THR A 35 -41.59 -8.45 3.41
CA THR A 35 -40.27 -8.89 2.93
C THR A 35 -39.16 -8.26 3.78
N GLY A 36 -37.94 -8.75 3.60
CA GLY A 36 -36.75 -8.22 4.27
C GLY A 36 -35.98 -9.24 5.08
N PHE A 37 -35.09 -8.73 5.92
CA PHE A 37 -34.28 -9.50 6.85
C PHE A 37 -35.06 -9.91 8.11
N LYS A 38 -34.55 -10.90 8.84
CA LYS A 38 -35.12 -11.28 10.14
C LYS A 38 -34.87 -10.18 11.17
N PRO A 39 -35.77 -9.95 12.13
CA PRO A 39 -35.54 -8.95 13.17
C PRO A 39 -34.33 -9.31 14.05
N VAL A 40 -33.64 -8.30 14.60
CA VAL A 40 -32.47 -8.47 15.48
C VAL A 40 -32.82 -9.10 16.83
N SER A 41 -34.12 -9.20 17.16
CA SER A 41 -34.60 -9.98 18.31
C SER A 41 -34.40 -11.49 18.11
N GLU A 42 -34.35 -11.96 16.86
CA GLU A 42 -34.06 -13.36 16.52
C GLU A 42 -32.55 -13.64 16.41
N PHE A 43 -31.71 -12.60 16.38
CA PHE A 43 -30.26 -12.78 16.39
C PHE A 43 -29.80 -13.35 17.74
N THR A 44 -29.05 -14.45 17.68
CA THR A 44 -28.41 -15.05 18.85
C THR A 44 -26.91 -14.73 18.77
N PRO A 45 -26.35 -13.95 19.70
CA PRO A 45 -24.92 -13.70 19.74
C PRO A 45 -24.14 -15.01 19.83
N PRO A 46 -23.09 -15.19 19.03
CA PRO A 46 -22.28 -16.40 19.08
C PRO A 46 -21.51 -16.50 20.40
N GLU A 47 -21.12 -17.72 20.77
CA GLU A 47 -20.05 -17.93 21.74
C GLU A 47 -18.73 -17.31 21.23
N PRO A 48 -17.74 -17.06 22.10
CA PRO A 48 -16.43 -16.61 21.66
C PRO A 48 -15.84 -17.53 20.58
N LEU A 49 -15.45 -16.96 19.45
CA LEU A 49 -14.91 -17.65 18.28
C LEU A 49 -13.56 -17.06 17.91
N THR A 50 -12.68 -17.91 17.38
CA THR A 50 -11.50 -17.43 16.66
C THR A 50 -11.90 -16.81 15.32
N LEU A 51 -11.05 -15.96 14.74
CA LEU A 51 -11.32 -15.36 13.44
C LEU A 51 -11.50 -16.42 12.35
N ALA A 52 -10.69 -17.47 12.35
CA ALA A 52 -10.80 -18.61 11.43
C ALA A 52 -12.20 -19.25 11.48
N GLN A 53 -12.69 -19.54 12.69
CA GLN A 53 -14.03 -20.12 12.89
C GLN A 53 -15.14 -19.16 12.48
N ALA A 54 -14.95 -17.85 12.66
CA ALA A 54 -15.92 -16.85 12.26
C ALA A 54 -16.04 -16.76 10.73
N ILE A 55 -14.91 -16.83 10.00
CA ILE A 55 -14.90 -16.87 8.54
C ILE A 55 -15.63 -18.13 8.03
N GLU A 56 -15.27 -19.31 8.57
CA GLU A 56 -15.86 -20.60 8.18
C GLU A 56 -17.38 -20.65 8.44
N LYS A 57 -17.84 -20.07 9.55
CA LYS A 57 -19.25 -20.10 9.98
C LYS A 57 -20.03 -18.85 9.59
N SER A 58 -19.50 -18.00 8.71
CA SER A 58 -20.04 -16.68 8.38
C SER A 58 -21.54 -16.69 8.02
N GLU A 59 -21.98 -17.61 7.17
CA GLU A 59 -23.41 -17.76 6.80
C GLU A 59 -24.31 -18.10 8.00
N THR A 60 -23.84 -18.98 8.89
CA THR A 60 -24.58 -19.35 10.09
C THR A 60 -24.64 -18.18 11.08
N LEU A 61 -23.54 -17.43 11.20
CA LEU A 61 -23.44 -16.25 12.07
C LEU A 61 -24.35 -15.12 11.61
N LEU A 62 -24.49 -14.92 10.30
CA LEU A 62 -25.38 -13.92 9.73
C LEU A 62 -26.83 -14.13 10.19
N GLY A 63 -27.26 -15.39 10.35
CA GLY A 63 -28.52 -15.74 11.02
C GLY A 63 -29.79 -15.14 10.40
N GLY A 64 -29.70 -14.69 9.14
CA GLY A 64 -30.75 -13.97 8.42
C GLY A 64 -30.87 -12.48 8.71
N GLN A 65 -29.89 -11.90 9.41
CA GLN A 65 -29.73 -10.45 9.60
C GLN A 65 -29.13 -9.81 8.35
N SER A 66 -29.21 -8.47 8.21
CA SER A 66 -28.60 -7.78 7.08
C SER A 66 -27.08 -7.70 7.21
N SER A 67 -26.59 -7.50 8.43
CA SER A 67 -25.17 -7.61 8.75
C SER A 67 -24.95 -8.02 10.19
N VAL A 68 -23.79 -8.64 10.44
CA VAL A 68 -23.28 -9.01 11.77
C VAL A 68 -21.86 -8.51 11.87
N THR A 69 -21.53 -7.88 12.99
CA THR A 69 -20.19 -7.34 13.24
C THR A 69 -19.60 -7.94 14.49
N LEU A 70 -18.43 -8.55 14.35
CA LEU A 70 -17.63 -9.13 15.42
C LEU A 70 -16.46 -8.21 15.73
N TYR A 71 -16.14 -8.11 17.01
CA TYR A 71 -15.07 -7.27 17.52
C TYR A 71 -14.10 -8.15 18.30
N HIS A 72 -12.82 -7.95 18.05
CA HIS A 72 -11.75 -8.54 18.84
C HIS A 72 -10.83 -7.42 19.30
N GLU A 73 -10.64 -7.34 20.60
CA GLU A 73 -9.76 -6.35 21.20
C GLU A 73 -8.29 -6.76 21.02
N ASN A 74 -7.38 -5.82 21.25
CA ASN A 74 -5.97 -6.09 21.03
C ASN A 74 -5.44 -7.03 22.12
N GLU A 75 -4.93 -8.20 21.75
CA GLU A 75 -4.29 -9.13 22.69
C GLU A 75 -2.78 -8.93 22.61
N LEU A 76 -2.29 -7.93 23.36
CA LEU A 76 -0.87 -7.55 23.38
C LEU A 76 0.01 -8.46 24.28
N SER A 77 -0.59 -9.41 24.99
CA SER A 77 0.09 -10.28 25.95
C SER A 77 -0.06 -11.75 25.57
N GLY A 78 1.03 -12.51 25.62
CA GLY A 78 1.07 -13.94 25.32
C GLY A 78 2.13 -14.28 24.27
N ASP A 79 2.22 -15.57 23.91
CA ASP A 79 3.20 -16.07 22.93
C ASP A 79 2.79 -15.80 21.47
N ASN A 80 1.53 -15.41 21.22
CA ASN A 80 1.01 -15.08 19.89
C ASN A 80 0.09 -13.85 19.94
N PRO A 81 0.64 -12.63 19.99
CA PRO A 81 -0.16 -11.42 20.09
C PRO A 81 -1.02 -11.24 18.83
N GLN A 82 -2.33 -11.10 19.01
CA GLN A 82 -3.28 -10.88 17.93
C GLN A 82 -3.65 -9.39 17.87
N PRO A 83 -3.52 -8.74 16.70
CA PRO A 83 -3.93 -7.34 16.57
C PRO A 83 -5.44 -7.21 16.76
N ALA A 84 -5.88 -6.03 17.20
CA ALA A 84 -7.31 -5.72 17.22
C ALA A 84 -7.88 -5.80 15.81
N TRP A 85 -9.05 -6.41 15.68
CA TRP A 85 -9.75 -6.52 14.42
C TRP A 85 -11.26 -6.38 14.59
N VAL A 86 -11.90 -5.93 13.51
CA VAL A 86 -13.34 -5.90 13.34
C VAL A 86 -13.69 -6.67 12.07
N MET A 87 -14.53 -7.68 12.20
CA MET A 87 -15.04 -8.46 11.08
C MET A 87 -16.51 -8.11 10.86
N THR A 88 -16.87 -7.71 9.65
CA THR A 88 -18.26 -7.47 9.25
C THR A 88 -18.67 -8.50 8.21
N ILE A 89 -19.75 -9.20 8.50
CA ILE A 89 -20.41 -10.14 7.59
C ILE A 89 -21.67 -9.44 7.09
N THR A 90 -21.84 -9.33 5.77
CA THR A 90 -22.97 -8.64 5.15
C THR A 90 -23.72 -9.59 4.24
N ALA A 91 -25.04 -9.66 4.41
CA ALA A 91 -25.91 -10.43 3.52
C ALA A 91 -25.87 -9.86 2.09
N SER A 92 -25.86 -10.74 1.10
CA SER A 92 -25.98 -10.32 -0.31
C SER A 92 -27.44 -10.03 -0.72
N ASP A 93 -28.42 -10.66 -0.07
CA ASP A 93 -29.85 -10.51 -0.30
C ASP A 93 -30.67 -10.98 0.93
N TYR A 94 -31.99 -10.85 0.88
CA TYR A 94 -32.90 -11.30 1.92
C TYR A 94 -32.85 -12.82 2.12
N PRO A 95 -33.07 -13.30 3.37
CA PRO A 95 -33.05 -14.74 3.65
C PRO A 95 -34.12 -15.49 2.87
N GLY A 96 -33.73 -16.58 2.21
CA GLY A 96 -34.64 -17.42 1.42
C GLY A 96 -34.79 -17.03 -0.04
N THR A 97 -34.05 -16.02 -0.52
CA THR A 97 -33.91 -15.75 -1.96
C THR A 97 -33.31 -16.98 -2.67
N PRO A 98 -33.90 -17.47 -3.77
CA PRO A 98 -33.34 -18.55 -4.56
C PRO A 98 -31.96 -18.17 -5.13
N ASP A 99 -31.03 -19.12 -5.14
CA ASP A 99 -29.67 -18.91 -5.67
C ASP A 99 -28.93 -17.71 -5.06
N MET A 100 -29.21 -17.41 -3.77
CA MET A 100 -28.62 -16.31 -3.03
C MET A 100 -27.07 -16.40 -3.07
N PRO A 101 -26.37 -15.34 -3.53
CA PRO A 101 -24.92 -15.29 -3.49
C PRO A 101 -24.39 -15.39 -2.05
N PRO A 102 -23.15 -15.88 -1.85
CA PRO A 102 -22.51 -15.89 -0.54
C PRO A 102 -22.49 -14.51 0.11
N CYS A 103 -22.48 -14.48 1.43
CA CYS A 103 -22.28 -13.27 2.20
C CYS A 103 -20.91 -12.63 1.92
N ARG A 104 -20.84 -11.31 2.08
CA ARG A 104 -19.58 -10.55 2.00
C ARG A 104 -18.91 -10.53 3.35
N ILE A 105 -17.59 -10.68 3.36
CA ILE A 105 -16.77 -10.64 4.57
C ILE A 105 -15.72 -9.56 4.42
N ASP A 106 -15.73 -8.60 5.34
CA ASP A 106 -14.72 -7.55 5.46
C ASP A 106 -14.06 -7.62 6.84
N ILE A 107 -12.72 -7.61 6.89
CA ILE A 107 -11.94 -7.61 8.12
C ILE A 107 -11.09 -6.34 8.13
N THR A 108 -11.17 -5.56 9.21
CA THR A 108 -10.34 -4.38 9.40
C THR A 108 -9.42 -4.60 10.59
N TYR A 109 -8.12 -4.49 10.36
CA TYR A 109 -7.09 -4.55 11.40
C TYR A 109 -6.67 -3.16 11.84
N PHE A 110 -6.37 -3.02 13.13
CA PHE A 110 -5.98 -1.76 13.76
C PHE A 110 -4.61 -1.88 14.43
N ASP A 111 -3.90 -0.76 14.57
CA ASP A 111 -2.71 -0.67 15.43
C ASP A 111 -3.08 -0.46 16.90
N GLY A 112 -2.07 -0.46 17.78
CA GLY A 112 -2.25 -0.23 19.21
C GLY A 112 -2.78 1.17 19.57
N ALA A 113 -2.81 2.12 18.63
CA ALA A 113 -3.41 3.43 18.81
C ALA A 113 -4.85 3.51 18.25
N GLY A 114 -5.40 2.39 17.77
CA GLY A 114 -6.74 2.30 17.18
C GLY A 114 -6.84 2.85 15.76
N ARG A 115 -5.71 3.07 15.07
CA ARG A 115 -5.71 3.52 13.67
C ARG A 115 -5.83 2.32 12.75
N LEU A 116 -6.59 2.47 11.67
CA LEU A 116 -6.70 1.45 10.62
C LEU A 116 -5.32 1.15 10.03
N ARG A 117 -4.99 -0.14 9.91
CA ARG A 117 -3.73 -0.61 9.34
C ARG A 117 -3.93 -1.33 8.02
N GLN A 118 -4.87 -2.26 7.97
CA GLN A 118 -5.16 -3.05 6.78
C GLN A 118 -6.64 -3.39 6.74
N GLN A 119 -7.21 -3.41 5.56
CA GLN A 119 -8.57 -3.87 5.32
C GLN A 119 -8.55 -5.02 4.31
N PHE A 120 -9.21 -6.10 4.65
CA PHE A 120 -9.30 -7.32 3.87
C PHE A 120 -10.77 -7.51 3.46
N SER A 121 -11.02 -7.77 2.19
CA SER A 121 -12.34 -8.16 1.68
C SER A 121 -12.21 -9.53 1.02
N LEU A 122 -13.06 -10.49 1.38
CA LEU A 122 -13.11 -11.78 0.68
C LEU A 122 -13.56 -11.55 -0.77
N ASP A 123 -12.83 -12.14 -1.71
CA ASP A 123 -13.06 -12.03 -3.15
C ASP A 123 -13.25 -13.43 -3.77
N GLU A 124 -13.70 -13.47 -5.03
CA GLU A 124 -13.83 -14.70 -5.79
C GLU A 124 -12.48 -15.43 -5.90
N PRO A 125 -12.45 -16.77 -6.11
CA PRO A 125 -11.22 -17.51 -6.37
C PRO A 125 -10.35 -16.88 -7.46
N GLY A 126 -9.03 -16.97 -7.32
CA GLY A 126 -8.11 -16.41 -8.31
C GLY A 126 -6.65 -16.42 -7.89
N ALA A 127 -5.83 -15.73 -8.68
CA ALA A 127 -4.41 -15.57 -8.40
C ALA A 127 -4.19 -14.63 -7.20
N ALA A 128 -3.30 -15.01 -6.29
CA ALA A 128 -3.01 -14.27 -5.06
C ALA A 128 -1.58 -14.56 -4.56
N TYR A 129 -1.05 -13.67 -3.73
CA TYR A 129 0.25 -13.85 -3.08
C TYR A 129 0.11 -14.64 -1.76
N PRO A 130 0.78 -15.79 -1.61
CA PRO A 130 0.70 -16.55 -0.39
C PRO A 130 1.41 -15.83 0.76
N CYS A 131 0.75 -15.83 1.92
CA CYS A 131 1.29 -15.24 3.15
C CYS A 131 1.37 -16.29 4.26
N ALA A 132 2.51 -16.33 4.96
CA ALA A 132 2.70 -17.17 6.13
C ALA A 132 3.36 -16.36 7.24
N ASP A 133 2.81 -16.43 8.46
CA ASP A 133 3.30 -15.70 9.64
C ASP A 133 3.45 -14.19 9.37
N GLY A 134 2.53 -13.63 8.57
CA GLY A 134 2.53 -12.22 8.18
C GLY A 134 3.63 -11.80 7.19
N VAL A 135 4.32 -12.75 6.55
CA VAL A 135 5.35 -12.51 5.54
C VAL A 135 4.90 -13.05 4.18
N LEU A 136 5.14 -12.29 3.11
CA LEU A 136 4.82 -12.73 1.75
C LEU A 136 5.88 -13.72 1.23
N LEU A 137 5.42 -14.85 0.70
CA LEU A 137 6.30 -15.87 0.17
C LEU A 137 6.87 -15.46 -1.20
N GLN A 138 8.09 -15.89 -1.46
CA GLN A 138 8.82 -15.57 -2.68
C GLN A 138 9.47 -16.84 -3.26
N ASP A 139 9.49 -16.94 -4.59
CA ASP A 139 10.24 -17.93 -5.34
C ASP A 139 11.30 -17.17 -6.18
N ASP A 140 12.57 -17.60 -6.12
CA ASP A 140 13.69 -16.98 -6.85
C ASP A 140 13.80 -15.44 -6.71
N ASN A 141 13.56 -14.92 -5.49
CA ASN A 141 13.52 -13.47 -5.16
C ASN A 141 12.41 -12.67 -5.88
N GLN A 142 11.35 -13.32 -6.34
CA GLN A 142 10.13 -12.67 -6.82
C GLN A 142 8.94 -13.10 -5.98
N LEU A 143 7.91 -12.26 -5.87
CA LEU A 143 6.67 -12.64 -5.21
C LEU A 143 6.11 -13.91 -5.84
N LYS A 144 5.87 -14.90 -5.00
CA LYS A 144 5.21 -16.13 -5.42
C LYS A 144 3.74 -15.82 -5.65
N GLU A 145 3.17 -16.31 -6.75
CA GLU A 145 1.74 -16.19 -7.03
C GLU A 145 1.13 -17.58 -7.16
N VAL A 146 -0.02 -17.79 -6.54
CA VAL A 146 -0.74 -19.07 -6.53
C VAL A 146 -2.22 -18.87 -6.87
N MET A 147 -2.82 -19.84 -7.54
CA MET A 147 -4.28 -19.91 -7.68
C MET A 147 -4.86 -20.46 -6.38
N THR A 148 -5.82 -19.75 -5.79
CA THR A 148 -6.46 -20.11 -4.52
C THR A 148 -7.97 -19.97 -4.61
N ASP A 149 -8.68 -20.87 -3.91
CA ASP A 149 -10.12 -20.78 -3.71
C ASP A 149 -10.50 -19.76 -2.63
N THR A 150 -9.56 -19.42 -1.75
CA THR A 150 -9.73 -18.38 -0.72
C THR A 150 -8.83 -17.22 -1.07
N ARG A 151 -9.40 -16.14 -1.62
CA ARG A 151 -8.66 -14.95 -2.03
C ARG A 151 -9.17 -13.73 -1.29
N TRP A 152 -8.25 -12.95 -0.73
CA TRP A 152 -8.53 -11.72 -0.01
C TRP A 152 -7.96 -10.54 -0.75
N ARG A 153 -8.80 -9.54 -1.03
CA ARG A 153 -8.35 -8.22 -1.49
C ARG A 153 -7.90 -7.40 -0.30
N ILE A 154 -6.65 -6.96 -0.31
CA ILE A 154 -6.02 -6.20 0.76
C ILE A 154 -5.86 -4.75 0.35
N ILE A 155 -6.31 -3.85 1.21
CA ILE A 155 -6.06 -2.41 1.14
C ILE A 155 -5.18 -2.05 2.34
N GLN A 156 -3.95 -1.64 2.07
CA GLN A 156 -3.02 -1.17 3.09
C GLN A 156 -3.35 0.29 3.46
N ALA A 157 -3.38 0.61 4.75
CA ALA A 157 -3.35 2.01 5.17
C ALA A 157 -2.06 2.69 4.67
N ALA A 158 -2.16 3.97 4.35
CA ALA A 158 -0.97 4.72 3.97
C ALA A 158 0.08 4.68 5.09
N GLU A 159 1.34 4.44 4.73
CA GLU A 159 2.43 4.66 5.66
C GLU A 159 2.63 6.15 5.82
N SER A 160 2.52 6.63 7.05
CA SER A 160 2.56 8.06 7.33
C SER A 160 3.71 8.43 8.25
N THR A 161 4.21 9.65 8.12
CA THR A 161 5.11 10.26 9.10
C THR A 161 4.40 10.44 10.45
N LEU A 162 5.16 10.77 11.49
CA LEU A 162 4.62 11.18 12.79
C LEU A 162 3.72 12.45 12.68
N SER A 163 3.96 13.30 11.68
CA SER A 163 3.13 14.48 11.40
C SER A 163 1.84 14.16 10.64
N GLY A 164 1.61 12.90 10.25
CA GLY A 164 0.40 12.47 9.54
C GLY A 164 0.47 12.58 8.02
N ASN A 165 1.63 12.88 7.45
CA ASN A 165 1.81 12.93 6.00
C ASN A 165 1.93 11.52 5.43
N ALA A 166 1.09 11.17 4.46
CA ALA A 166 1.14 9.87 3.78
C ALA A 166 2.37 9.77 2.87
N VAL A 167 3.37 8.99 3.27
CA VAL A 167 4.61 8.77 2.52
C VAL A 167 4.45 7.65 1.49
N ARG A 168 3.74 6.57 1.81
CA ARG A 168 3.47 5.48 0.86
C ARG A 168 2.00 5.14 0.76
N ARG A 169 1.50 5.00 -0.46
CA ARG A 169 0.13 4.59 -0.76
C ARG A 169 0.16 3.37 -1.67
N PHE A 170 -0.15 2.22 -1.10
CA PHE A 170 -0.14 0.96 -1.83
C PHE A 170 -1.38 0.85 -2.73
N ARG A 171 -1.21 0.21 -3.88
CA ARG A 171 -2.37 -0.27 -4.65
C ARG A 171 -3.02 -1.44 -3.92
N PRO A 172 -4.32 -1.67 -4.10
CA PRO A 172 -4.93 -2.92 -3.63
C PRO A 172 -4.26 -4.13 -4.28
N TRP A 173 -4.11 -5.20 -3.51
CA TRP A 173 -3.45 -6.44 -3.94
C TRP A 173 -4.15 -7.65 -3.33
N PHE A 174 -3.81 -8.86 -3.76
CA PHE A 174 -4.49 -10.09 -3.34
C PHE A 174 -3.58 -11.02 -2.55
N SER A 175 -4.10 -11.61 -1.47
CA SER A 175 -3.46 -12.70 -0.72
C SER A 175 -4.38 -13.90 -0.57
N ASP A 176 -3.81 -15.08 -0.36
CA ASP A 176 -4.57 -16.30 -0.02
C ASP A 176 -4.92 -16.38 1.47
N SER A 177 -4.35 -15.49 2.28
CA SER A 177 -4.49 -15.48 3.73
C SER A 177 -5.27 -14.24 4.19
N TYR A 178 -6.01 -14.41 5.28
CA TYR A 178 -6.64 -13.30 6.01
C TYR A 178 -5.73 -12.72 7.09
N GLU A 179 -4.52 -13.28 7.27
CA GLU A 179 -3.57 -12.83 8.28
C GLU A 179 -2.99 -11.45 7.93
N PRO A 180 -2.80 -10.57 8.93
CA PRO A 180 -2.22 -9.25 8.72
C PRO A 180 -0.76 -9.37 8.27
N VAL A 181 -0.42 -8.63 7.23
CA VAL A 181 0.93 -8.64 6.65
C VAL A 181 1.81 -7.60 7.34
N ILE A 182 2.89 -8.09 7.94
CA ILE A 182 3.86 -7.31 8.72
C ILE A 182 5.24 -7.26 8.05
N ASP A 183 5.38 -7.79 6.82
CA ASP A 183 6.64 -7.77 6.07
C ASP A 183 7.14 -6.33 5.86
N THR A 184 8.30 -6.01 6.45
CA THR A 184 8.92 -4.69 6.32
C THR A 184 9.39 -4.39 4.89
N ARG A 185 9.48 -5.42 4.03
CA ARG A 185 9.85 -5.30 2.61
C ARG A 185 8.63 -5.08 1.71
N LEU A 186 7.42 -4.95 2.27
CA LEU A 186 6.21 -4.72 1.49
C LEU A 186 6.34 -3.60 0.44
N PRO A 187 7.00 -2.45 0.69
CA PRO A 187 7.22 -1.42 -0.32
C PRO A 187 8.05 -1.86 -1.54
N ASP A 188 8.93 -2.86 -1.37
CA ASP A 188 9.75 -3.41 -2.45
C ASP A 188 8.99 -4.48 -3.26
N LEU A 189 7.91 -5.03 -2.69
CA LEU A 189 7.18 -6.16 -3.21
C LEU A 189 5.85 -5.76 -3.87
N ILE A 190 5.14 -4.81 -3.26
CA ILE A 190 3.82 -4.36 -3.70
C ILE A 190 3.94 -2.95 -4.29
N PRO A 191 3.43 -2.72 -5.51
CA PRO A 191 3.49 -1.40 -6.14
C PRO A 191 2.79 -0.34 -5.28
N CYS A 192 3.51 0.75 -4.99
CA CYS A 192 3.01 1.86 -4.19
C CYS A 192 3.47 3.21 -4.75
N GLU A 193 2.65 4.23 -4.56
CA GLU A 193 3.03 5.62 -4.78
C GLU A 193 3.81 6.13 -3.56
N VAL A 194 4.93 6.82 -3.80
CA VAL A 194 5.78 7.42 -2.77
C VAL A 194 5.71 8.94 -2.86
N THR A 195 5.30 9.61 -1.79
CA THR A 195 5.21 11.07 -1.72
C THR A 195 6.27 11.65 -0.78
N GLY A 196 7.05 12.61 -1.28
CA GLY A 196 8.01 13.39 -0.51
C GLY A 196 7.45 14.74 -0.08
N TYR A 197 7.85 15.20 1.11
CA TYR A 197 7.38 16.44 1.72
C TYR A 197 8.55 17.36 2.08
N ASP A 198 8.35 18.67 2.03
CA ASP A 198 9.30 19.65 2.57
C ASP A 198 9.17 19.83 4.09
N ALA A 199 10.04 20.68 4.66
CA ALA A 199 10.04 20.99 6.09
C ALA A 199 8.76 21.67 6.60
N GLN A 200 7.89 22.15 5.69
CA GLN A 200 6.59 22.74 5.99
C GLN A 200 5.43 21.74 5.79
N ASN A 201 5.73 20.45 5.57
CA ASN A 201 4.77 19.39 5.26
C ASN A 201 4.02 19.59 3.94
N LYS A 202 4.56 20.34 2.98
CA LYS A 202 3.97 20.44 1.63
C LYS A 202 4.54 19.34 0.74
N PRO A 203 3.71 18.66 -0.07
CA PRO A 203 4.20 17.65 -1.01
C PRO A 203 5.05 18.31 -2.09
N VAL A 204 6.26 17.79 -2.32
CA VAL A 204 7.23 18.32 -3.30
C VAL A 204 7.46 17.38 -4.48
N PHE A 205 7.24 16.09 -4.29
CA PHE A 205 7.19 15.12 -5.37
C PHE A 205 6.28 13.95 -5.00
N ALA A 206 5.80 13.26 -6.03
CA ALA A 206 5.17 11.95 -5.91
C ALA A 206 5.69 11.06 -7.04
N GLU A 207 6.31 9.94 -6.67
CA GLU A 207 6.66 8.86 -7.59
C GLU A 207 5.51 7.87 -7.60
N ASP A 208 4.94 7.58 -8.77
CA ASP A 208 3.90 6.58 -8.89
C ASP A 208 4.46 5.16 -8.78
N ALA A 209 3.58 4.17 -8.82
CA ALA A 209 3.94 2.77 -8.66
C ALA A 209 4.76 2.21 -9.84
N GLU A 210 4.77 2.90 -10.97
CA GLU A 210 5.51 2.56 -12.18
C GLU A 210 6.87 3.32 -12.25
N GLY A 211 7.12 4.23 -11.31
CA GLY A 211 8.35 5.03 -11.22
C GLY A 211 8.28 6.38 -11.94
N TYR A 212 7.13 6.81 -12.43
CA TYR A 212 6.97 8.15 -13.01
C TYR A 212 6.82 9.21 -11.93
N LEU A 213 7.38 10.39 -12.17
CA LEU A 213 7.49 11.44 -11.17
C LEU A 213 6.55 12.61 -11.46
N ARG A 214 5.82 13.06 -10.45
CA ARG A 214 5.22 14.40 -10.41
C ARG A 214 5.99 15.27 -9.45
N CYS A 215 6.16 16.55 -9.75
CA CYS A 215 6.87 17.49 -8.89
C CYS A 215 6.08 18.78 -8.67
N GLN A 216 6.17 19.32 -7.44
CA GLN A 216 5.63 20.62 -7.09
C GLN A 216 6.74 21.48 -6.47
N ARG A 217 6.87 22.72 -6.98
CA ARG A 217 7.81 23.71 -6.45
C ARG A 217 7.04 24.94 -5.99
N TYR A 218 7.32 25.35 -4.77
CA TYR A 218 6.65 26.49 -4.14
C TYR A 218 7.60 27.69 -4.10
N PHE A 219 7.20 28.79 -4.72
CA PHE A 219 7.89 30.08 -4.60
C PHE A 219 6.94 31.12 -3.97
N PRO A 220 7.45 32.22 -3.41
CA PRO A 220 6.60 33.22 -2.75
C PRO A 220 5.51 33.83 -3.65
N TRP A 221 5.76 33.88 -4.97
CA TRP A 221 4.93 34.61 -5.92
C TRP A 221 4.24 33.72 -6.97
N PHE A 222 4.62 32.45 -7.08
CA PHE A 222 4.03 31.47 -8.00
C PHE A 222 4.42 30.06 -7.57
N ASN A 223 3.68 29.06 -8.07
CA ASN A 223 4.02 27.65 -7.93
C ASN A 223 4.26 27.05 -9.31
N LEU A 224 5.12 26.05 -9.37
CA LEU A 224 5.33 25.23 -10.57
C LEU A 224 4.87 23.82 -10.28
N THR A 225 4.07 23.25 -11.18
CA THR A 225 3.62 21.86 -11.12
C THR A 225 4.07 21.18 -12.39
N TYR A 226 4.70 20.02 -12.23
CA TYR A 226 5.17 19.17 -13.31
C TYR A 226 4.45 17.84 -13.20
N ASP A 227 3.79 17.43 -14.27
CA ASP A 227 3.19 16.11 -14.37
C ASP A 227 4.23 15.04 -14.80
N GLU A 228 3.78 13.80 -14.94
CA GLU A 228 4.63 12.68 -15.35
C GLU A 228 5.32 12.91 -16.71
N ASN A 229 4.64 13.54 -17.66
CA ASN A 229 5.22 13.81 -18.99
C ASN A 229 6.26 14.94 -18.94
N ASP A 230 5.99 15.96 -18.12
CA ASP A 230 6.90 17.07 -17.91
C ASP A 230 8.23 16.61 -17.29
N THR A 231 8.21 15.61 -16.39
CA THR A 231 9.42 15.08 -15.73
C THR A 231 10.17 14.05 -16.57
N LEU A 232 9.48 13.35 -17.48
CA LEU A 232 10.08 12.41 -18.41
C LEU A 232 10.91 13.09 -19.51
N SER A 233 10.34 14.13 -20.12
CA SER A 233 10.88 14.78 -21.31
C SER A 233 12.13 15.64 -21.06
N SER A 234 12.32 16.03 -19.82
CA SER A 234 13.25 17.08 -19.41
C SER A 234 14.61 16.56 -18.96
N GLY A 235 14.86 15.25 -19.03
CA GLY A 235 16.10 14.67 -18.49
C GLY A 235 16.35 15.12 -17.05
N PHE A 236 15.27 15.38 -16.30
CA PHE A 236 15.32 15.86 -14.93
C PHE A 236 15.93 14.75 -14.06
N ASP A 237 17.24 14.83 -13.86
CA ASP A 237 17.99 13.95 -12.98
C ASP A 237 17.69 14.35 -11.51
N PHE A 238 16.44 14.17 -11.07
CA PHE A 238 15.99 14.46 -9.71
C PHE A 238 16.78 13.65 -8.67
N LEU A 239 17.25 12.45 -9.03
CA LEU A 239 18.09 11.60 -8.19
C LEU A 239 19.41 12.28 -7.81
N ARG A 240 20.02 13.10 -8.69
CA ARG A 240 21.24 13.86 -8.35
C ARG A 240 21.01 14.97 -7.33
N LEU A 241 19.83 15.59 -7.32
CA LEU A 241 19.51 16.69 -6.39
C LEU A 241 19.34 16.21 -4.95
N PHE A 242 18.82 14.99 -4.74
CA PHE A 242 18.68 14.41 -3.41
C PHE A 242 19.92 13.65 -2.93
N GLN A 243 20.76 13.14 -3.83
CA GLN A 243 22.05 12.54 -3.47
C GLN A 243 23.08 13.58 -2.98
N TYR A 244 23.07 14.81 -3.52
CA TYR A 244 24.06 15.84 -3.17
C TYR A 244 23.85 16.54 -1.81
N GLN A 245 22.74 16.26 -1.11
CA GLN A 245 22.46 16.87 0.20
C GLN A 245 23.09 16.14 1.39
N ARG A 246 23.78 15.00 1.18
CA ARG A 246 24.44 14.28 2.29
C ARG A 246 25.87 14.74 2.60
N ASP A 247 26.55 15.44 1.68
CA ASP A 247 27.95 15.86 1.87
C ASP A 247 28.13 17.38 1.71
N ILE A 248 27.48 18.17 2.56
CA ILE A 248 27.84 19.60 2.73
C ILE A 248 28.47 19.78 4.11
N SER A 249 29.75 19.40 4.26
CA SER A 249 30.64 20.07 5.22
C SER A 249 31.34 21.20 4.48
N ALA A 250 30.70 22.36 4.40
CA ALA A 250 31.38 23.57 3.94
C ALA A 250 32.05 24.24 5.14
N ASP A 251 33.38 24.28 5.15
CA ASP A 251 34.14 25.12 6.08
C ASP A 251 33.69 26.60 5.97
N PRO A 252 33.81 27.40 7.05
CA PRO A 252 33.10 28.69 7.18
C PRO A 252 33.54 29.83 6.25
N GLY A 253 34.30 29.57 5.19
CA GLY A 253 35.01 30.59 4.43
C GLY A 253 34.54 30.88 3.00
N ASN A 254 33.59 30.13 2.42
CA ASN A 254 33.36 30.25 0.97
C ASN A 254 31.90 30.19 0.52
N ARG A 255 31.03 30.95 1.20
CA ARG A 255 29.63 31.08 0.78
C ARG A 255 29.46 31.94 -0.47
N ASP A 256 30.32 32.95 -0.71
CA ASP A 256 30.11 33.91 -1.81
C ASP A 256 30.60 33.42 -3.19
N ALA A 257 31.54 32.46 -3.27
CA ALA A 257 32.02 31.94 -4.55
C ALA A 257 31.04 30.98 -5.25
N LEU A 258 30.09 30.37 -4.51
CA LEU A 258 29.09 29.45 -5.06
C LEU A 258 27.84 30.16 -5.61
N PHE A 259 27.59 31.42 -5.21
CA PHE A 259 26.44 32.18 -5.69
C PHE A 259 26.66 32.85 -7.06
N MET A 260 27.91 33.05 -7.50
CA MET A 260 28.20 33.72 -8.77
C MET A 260 28.46 32.80 -9.96
N ASP A 261 28.93 31.56 -9.75
CA ASP A 261 29.33 30.68 -10.87
C ASP A 261 28.19 29.77 -11.40
N ARG A 262 27.07 29.68 -10.68
CA ARG A 262 25.89 28.90 -11.12
C ARG A 262 24.58 29.64 -10.86
N GLY A 263 24.58 30.91 -11.26
CA GLY A 263 23.42 31.78 -11.22
C GLY A 263 22.22 31.15 -11.94
N ILE A 264 21.13 31.01 -11.20
CA ILE A 264 19.77 30.90 -11.69
C ILE A 264 19.46 32.19 -12.46
N TYR A 265 19.82 32.24 -13.74
CA TYR A 265 19.29 33.16 -14.73
C TYR A 265 19.40 32.47 -16.09
N GLY A 266 18.30 32.46 -16.84
CA GLY A 266 18.16 31.74 -18.09
C GLY A 266 19.37 31.89 -19.02
N GLN A 267 20.01 30.77 -19.32
CA GLN A 267 20.61 30.55 -20.62
C GLN A 267 19.99 29.30 -21.21
N ILE A 268 19.17 29.53 -22.23
CA ILE A 268 18.84 28.56 -23.26
C ILE A 268 20.18 28.20 -23.92
N THR A 269 20.74 27.04 -23.59
CA THR A 269 21.94 26.51 -24.25
C THR A 269 21.56 25.32 -25.12
N GLU A 270 21.55 25.54 -26.44
CA GLU A 270 21.76 24.60 -27.55
C GLU A 270 21.81 23.08 -27.24
N ILE A 271 20.73 22.50 -26.71
CA ILE A 271 20.50 21.03 -26.73
C ILE A 271 19.20 20.68 -27.50
N ASP A 272 18.58 21.67 -28.16
CA ASP A 272 17.57 21.45 -29.22
C ASP A 272 18.20 21.06 -30.57
N LYS A 273 19.02 20.00 -30.60
CA LYS A 273 19.32 19.29 -31.86
C LYS A 273 19.07 17.79 -31.72
N PRO A 274 18.21 17.21 -32.59
CA PRO A 274 17.79 15.83 -32.52
C PRO A 274 18.90 14.94 -33.08
N TYR A 275 19.80 14.48 -32.22
CA TYR A 275 20.52 13.23 -32.46
C TYR A 275 19.93 12.16 -31.53
N SER A 276 18.73 11.77 -31.94
CA SER A 276 18.05 10.55 -31.54
C SER A 276 18.95 9.32 -31.74
N ALA A 277 18.74 8.35 -30.85
CA ALA A 277 19.14 6.95 -30.96
C ALA A 277 20.63 6.60 -30.76
N LYS A 278 21.12 6.59 -29.49
CA LYS A 278 21.99 5.48 -29.03
C LYS A 278 22.32 5.32 -27.53
N ARG A 279 21.71 6.07 -26.60
CA ARG A 279 21.86 5.79 -25.15
C ARG A 279 20.56 5.88 -24.35
N TYR A 280 19.45 5.60 -25.02
CA TYR A 280 18.11 5.55 -24.41
C TYR A 280 17.40 4.21 -24.68
N ALA A 281 18.18 3.12 -24.67
CA ALA A 281 17.63 1.76 -24.83
C ALA A 281 18.09 0.76 -23.76
N ASP A 282 18.96 1.12 -22.81
CA ASP A 282 19.50 0.12 -21.87
C ASP A 282 18.64 -0.09 -20.59
N ASN A 283 17.60 0.72 -20.36
CA ASN A 283 16.64 0.49 -19.27
C ASN A 283 15.21 0.16 -19.73
N ILE A 284 14.94 0.04 -21.04
CA ILE A 284 13.61 -0.31 -21.58
C ILE A 284 13.66 -1.56 -22.51
N GLN A 285 14.83 -2.13 -22.84
CA GLN A 285 14.93 -3.32 -23.72
C GLN A 285 15.33 -4.64 -23.02
N ARG A 286 14.97 -4.88 -21.75
CA ARG A 286 15.21 -6.21 -21.13
C ARG A 286 14.13 -7.27 -21.40
N TYR A 287 13.07 -6.93 -22.12
CA TYR A 287 12.23 -7.91 -22.81
C TYR A 287 12.45 -7.73 -24.31
N TYR A 288 13.37 -8.47 -24.92
CA TYR A 288 13.34 -9.00 -26.31
C TYR A 288 14.77 -9.49 -26.70
N PHE A 289 14.97 -10.81 -26.57
CA PHE A 289 15.93 -11.70 -27.27
C PHE A 289 17.43 -11.36 -27.43
N ASN A 290 18.25 -12.17 -26.73
CA ASN A 290 19.27 -13.11 -27.25
C ASN A 290 20.15 -12.68 -28.45
N SER A 291 21.46 -12.45 -28.22
CA SER A 291 22.63 -12.95 -29.01
C SER A 291 23.85 -12.03 -28.85
N GLY A 292 24.99 -12.63 -28.50
CA GLY A 292 26.19 -11.92 -28.05
C GLY A 292 26.94 -11.12 -29.12
N ARG A 293 27.68 -10.11 -28.65
CA ARG A 293 29.09 -9.82 -28.95
C ARG A 293 29.52 -8.53 -28.24
N GLU A 294 30.66 -8.62 -27.55
CA GLU A 294 31.46 -7.49 -27.07
C GLU A 294 32.04 -6.70 -28.24
N THR A 295 32.11 -5.37 -28.13
CA THR A 295 33.15 -4.59 -28.80
C THR A 295 33.53 -3.34 -28.00
N TRP A 296 34.85 -3.11 -27.90
CA TRP A 296 35.60 -2.15 -27.10
C TRP A 296 35.98 -0.86 -27.87
N LEU A 297 36.50 0.15 -27.13
CA LEU A 297 37.43 1.27 -27.49
C LEU A 297 36.88 2.72 -27.34
N PRO A 298 37.75 3.74 -27.16
CA PRO A 298 38.56 4.09 -25.98
C PRO A 298 38.42 5.61 -25.64
N ASP A 299 39.27 6.18 -24.79
CA ASP A 299 39.37 7.62 -24.44
C ASP A 299 38.67 8.08 -23.15
N ALA A 300 38.88 7.34 -22.08
CA ALA A 300 39.11 7.92 -20.76
C ALA A 300 39.86 6.85 -19.95
N GLY A 301 41.06 7.15 -19.46
CA GLY A 301 41.91 6.19 -18.72
C GLY A 301 41.35 5.79 -17.36
N ILE A 302 40.20 5.12 -17.34
CA ILE A 302 39.54 4.57 -16.15
C ILE A 302 39.18 3.11 -16.45
N THR A 303 39.77 2.19 -15.68
CA THR A 303 39.37 0.77 -15.66
C THR A 303 38.33 0.59 -14.56
N LEU A 304 37.10 0.24 -14.92
CA LEU A 304 36.10 -0.24 -13.97
C LEU A 304 36.10 -1.77 -14.01
N THR A 305 36.62 -2.39 -12.95
CA THR A 305 36.46 -3.83 -12.73
C THR A 305 35.08 -4.07 -12.13
N PRO A 306 34.23 -4.94 -12.70
CA PRO A 306 32.97 -5.34 -12.07
C PRO A 306 33.28 -6.07 -10.75
N GLY A 307 32.74 -5.61 -9.63
CA GLY A 307 32.69 -6.42 -8.40
C GLY A 307 31.65 -7.53 -8.55
N ASP A 308 31.91 -8.70 -7.96
CA ASP A 308 31.20 -9.98 -8.16
C ASP A 308 29.73 -10.06 -7.69
N ASN A 309 28.89 -9.04 -7.85
CA ASN A 309 27.48 -9.15 -7.43
C ASN A 309 26.49 -8.26 -8.21
N ILE A 310 26.38 -8.47 -9.52
CA ILE A 310 25.51 -7.68 -10.43
C ILE A 310 24.16 -8.38 -10.71
N LEU A 311 23.45 -8.83 -9.66
CA LEU A 311 22.08 -9.39 -9.81
C LEU A 311 21.11 -9.02 -8.67
N LYS A 312 21.04 -7.74 -8.27
CA LYS A 312 19.93 -7.22 -7.44
C LYS A 312 19.46 -5.85 -7.95
N PRO A 313 18.19 -5.69 -8.38
CA PRO A 313 17.63 -4.38 -8.73
C PRO A 313 17.19 -3.55 -7.51
N TYR A 314 17.13 -4.14 -6.32
CA TYR A 314 16.78 -3.44 -5.07
C TYR A 314 17.77 -3.82 -3.95
N ALA A 315 18.85 -3.07 -3.83
CA ALA A 315 19.72 -3.12 -2.67
C ALA A 315 20.05 -1.68 -2.25
N MET A 316 19.39 -1.18 -1.21
CA MET A 316 19.90 -0.04 -0.45
C MET A 316 21.14 -0.48 0.34
N PRO A 317 22.17 0.38 0.47
CA PRO A 317 23.41 0.03 1.14
C PRO A 317 23.20 -0.28 2.63
N GLN A 318 23.82 -1.36 3.12
CA GLN A 318 23.92 -1.62 4.55
C GLN A 318 24.89 -0.62 5.18
N VAL A 319 24.46 0.05 6.25
CA VAL A 319 25.34 0.84 7.12
C VAL A 319 26.11 -0.14 8.00
N ARG A 320 27.43 -0.28 7.76
CA ARG A 320 28.34 -0.91 8.72
C ARG A 320 28.97 0.19 9.57
N TYR A 321 28.82 0.09 10.89
CA TYR A 321 29.67 0.83 11.82
C TYR A 321 31.03 0.14 11.85
N GLY A 322 32.08 0.86 11.46
CA GLY A 322 33.44 0.37 11.55
C GLY A 322 33.81 0.11 13.02
N GLN A 323 34.16 -1.12 13.35
CA GLN A 323 34.99 -1.37 14.53
C GLN A 323 36.39 -0.85 14.21
N ASN A 324 36.92 0.00 15.09
CA ASN A 324 38.31 0.43 15.04
C ASN A 324 39.22 -0.78 15.22
N GLU A 325 39.85 -1.23 14.14
CA GLU A 325 41.05 -2.07 14.22
C GLU A 325 42.25 -1.15 14.51
N ASN A 326 42.50 -0.94 15.80
CA ASN A 326 43.83 -0.64 16.30
C ASN A 326 44.16 -1.72 17.33
N ASP A 327 44.71 -2.83 16.87
CA ASP A 327 45.54 -3.73 17.66
C ASP A 327 46.58 -4.35 16.74
N ASN A 328 47.73 -3.67 16.67
CA ASN A 328 49.08 -4.21 16.60
C ASN A 328 50.10 -3.08 16.79
#